data_AF-A0A7S1MPB1-F1
#
_entry.id   AF-A0A7S1MPB1-F1
#
_cell.length_a   1.000
_cell.length_b   1.000
_cell.length_c   1.000
_cell.angle_alpha   90.00
_cell.angle_beta   90.00
_cell.angle_gamma   90.00
#
_symmetry.space_group_name_H-M   'P 1'
#
loop_
_entity.id
_entity.type
_entity.pdbx_description
1 polymer ?
#
loop_
_entity_poly.entity_id
_entity_poly.type
_entity_poly.pdbx_seq_one_letter_code
_entity_poly.pdbx_strand_id
1 'polypeptide(L)'
;MWMFEEQVEHRGIKRKLSEIFNESKENIKYLPGISVGPNVRAEPDVKKAVEDADILVWVLPHQFVPRTVQSMGAPKPGSVSVSLIKGGLELEGGKLGLCSDVLRKLLKHSVSVLMGANVANEVALGQFCEATLGTDATPQEQDALIKIFDCDTFRVRAVKDIAGVELCG
;
A
#
# COMPACT_ATOMS: atom_id res chain seq x y z
N MET A 1 1.26 -2.83 10.09
CA MET A 1 0.35 -2.25 9.06
C MET A 1 -0.38 -1.09 9.71
N TRP A 2 -0.24 0.13 9.17
CA TRP A 2 -1.03 1.25 9.66
C TRP A 2 -2.51 0.99 9.39
N MET A 3 -3.35 1.21 10.40
CA MET A 3 -4.80 1.12 10.30
C MET A 3 -5.40 2.38 10.89
N PHE A 4 -6.08 3.19 10.09
CA PHE A 4 -6.78 4.36 10.62
C PHE A 4 -7.79 3.92 11.68
N GLU A 5 -7.73 4.54 12.86
CA GLU A 5 -8.52 4.10 14.00
C GLU A 5 -9.98 4.50 13.83
N GLU A 6 -10.86 3.51 13.87
CA GLU A 6 -12.30 3.67 13.70
C GLU A 6 -13.05 2.89 14.77
N GLN A 7 -14.16 3.44 15.22
CA GLN A 7 -15.10 2.70 16.07
C GLN A 7 -16.06 1.92 15.18
N VAL A 8 -16.09 0.60 15.35
CA VAL A 8 -16.98 -0.30 14.62
C VAL A 8 -17.81 -1.11 15.61
N GLU A 9 -19.02 -1.47 15.20
CA GLU A 9 -19.86 -2.39 15.97
C GLU A 9 -19.49 -3.83 15.62
N HIS A 10 -19.08 -4.60 16.62
CA HIS A 10 -18.76 -6.01 16.47
C HIS A 10 -19.40 -6.80 17.61
N ARG A 11 -20.27 -7.76 17.27
CA ARG A 11 -21.03 -8.58 18.23
C ARG A 11 -21.83 -7.73 19.24
N GLY A 12 -22.43 -6.63 18.76
CA GLY A 12 -23.27 -5.74 19.57
C GLY A 12 -22.52 -4.77 20.48
N ILE A 13 -21.19 -4.67 20.36
CA ILE A 13 -20.35 -3.77 21.17
C ILE A 13 -19.52 -2.88 20.24
N LYS A 14 -19.45 -1.57 20.54
CA LYS A 14 -18.56 -0.64 19.86
C LYS A 14 -17.13 -0.83 20.35
N ARG A 15 -16.21 -1.12 19.44
CA ARG A 15 -14.79 -1.30 19.72
C ARG A 15 -13.93 -0.68 18.62
N LYS A 16 -12.65 -0.50 18.92
CA LYS A 16 -11.64 -0.09 17.95
C LYS A 16 -11.44 -1.17 16.88
N LEU A 17 -11.42 -0.77 15.61
CA LEU A 17 -11.20 -1.68 14.49
C LEU A 17 -9.82 -2.36 14.60
N SER A 18 -8.80 -1.63 15.07
CA SER A 18 -7.44 -2.16 15.24
C SER A 18 -7.35 -3.28 16.28
N GLU A 19 -8.11 -3.18 17.38
CA GLU A 19 -8.20 -4.22 18.41
C GLU A 19 -8.87 -5.48 17.86
N ILE A 20 -10.03 -5.32 17.22
CA ILE A 20 -10.74 -6.44 16.61
C ILE A 20 -9.86 -7.12 15.57
N PHE A 21 -9.22 -6.36 14.67
CA PHE A 21 -8.34 -6.90 13.65
C PHE A 21 -7.18 -7.70 14.23
N ASN A 22 -6.55 -7.22 15.30
CA ASN A 22 -5.43 -7.92 15.93
C ASN A 22 -5.85 -9.22 16.64
N GLU A 23 -7.08 -9.30 17.14
CA GLU A 23 -7.67 -10.49 17.77
C GLU A 23 -8.17 -11.50 16.73
N SER A 24 -8.94 -11.06 15.73
CA SER A 24 -9.60 -11.94 14.76
C SER A 24 -8.74 -12.24 13.53
N LYS A 25 -7.71 -11.43 13.28
CA LYS A 25 -6.94 -11.40 12.02
C LYS A 25 -7.83 -11.18 10.80
N GLU A 26 -8.87 -10.38 10.94
CA GLU A 26 -9.82 -10.06 9.88
C GLU A 26 -10.15 -8.57 9.89
N ASN A 27 -10.14 -7.94 8.71
CA ASN A 27 -10.67 -6.58 8.56
C ASN A 27 -12.18 -6.64 8.31
N ILE A 28 -12.95 -6.78 9.38
CA ILE A 28 -14.41 -7.01 9.34
C ILE A 28 -15.20 -5.91 8.59
N LYS A 29 -14.60 -4.73 8.38
CA LYS A 29 -15.22 -3.60 7.70
C LYS A 29 -14.90 -3.54 6.21
N TYR A 30 -13.63 -3.72 5.86
CA TYR A 30 -13.14 -3.47 4.50
C TYR A 30 -12.84 -4.74 3.70
N LEU A 31 -12.67 -5.89 4.36
CA LEU A 31 -12.45 -7.19 3.72
C LEU A 31 -13.06 -8.32 4.58
N PRO A 32 -14.39 -8.34 4.77
CA PRO A 32 -15.06 -9.31 5.61
C PRO A 32 -14.93 -10.74 5.05
N GLY A 33 -14.79 -11.71 5.94
CA GLY A 33 -14.69 -13.13 5.61
C GLY A 33 -13.30 -13.61 5.18
N ILE A 34 -12.30 -12.72 5.12
CA ILE A 34 -10.92 -13.06 4.78
C ILE A 34 -10.02 -12.89 6.00
N SER A 35 -9.41 -14.00 6.44
CA SER A 35 -8.37 -13.96 7.47
C SER A 35 -7.01 -13.66 6.85
N VAL A 36 -6.28 -12.70 7.42
CA VAL A 36 -4.91 -12.37 7.03
C VAL A 36 -3.89 -13.18 7.82
N GLY A 37 -2.65 -13.24 7.33
CA GLY A 37 -1.56 -13.95 7.99
C GLY A 37 -1.34 -13.52 9.46
N PRO A 38 -0.95 -14.45 10.35
CA PRO A 38 -0.83 -14.16 11.78
C PRO A 38 0.25 -13.10 12.10
N ASN A 39 1.21 -12.92 11.20
CA ASN A 39 2.28 -11.92 11.27
C ASN A 39 1.81 -10.49 10.96
N VAL A 40 0.58 -10.29 10.45
CA VAL A 40 0.04 -8.95 10.20
C VAL A 40 -0.52 -8.37 11.49
N ARG A 41 -0.04 -7.18 11.86
CA ARG A 41 -0.49 -6.43 13.04
C ARG A 41 -0.97 -5.04 12.62
N ALA A 42 -2.17 -4.67 13.07
CA ALA A 42 -2.70 -3.32 12.95
C ALA A 42 -2.05 -2.40 14.00
N GLU A 43 -1.58 -1.25 13.55
CA GLU A 43 -1.00 -0.17 14.37
C GLU A 43 -1.76 1.13 14.05
N PRO A 44 -2.50 1.73 15.00
CA PRO A 44 -3.25 2.96 14.75
C PRO A 44 -2.40 4.22 14.67
N ASP A 45 -1.20 4.21 15.27
CA ASP A 45 -0.27 5.33 15.18
C ASP A 45 0.62 5.19 13.94
N VAL A 46 0.37 6.02 12.93
CA VAL A 46 1.14 5.98 11.68
C VAL A 46 2.63 6.20 11.90
N LYS A 47 3.05 6.98 12.91
CA LYS A 47 4.48 7.20 13.20
C LYS A 47 5.15 5.91 13.66
N LYS A 48 4.49 5.19 14.58
CA LYS A 48 4.97 3.87 15.04
C LYS A 48 4.95 2.84 13.92
N ALA A 49 3.96 2.90 13.03
CA ALA A 49 3.85 1.96 11.93
C ALA A 49 5.01 2.09 10.91
N VAL A 50 5.65 3.27 10.80
CA VAL A 50 6.72 3.54 9.84
C VAL A 50 8.12 3.61 10.45
N GLU A 51 8.24 3.68 11.77
CA GLU A 51 9.49 3.98 12.51
C GLU A 51 10.68 3.14 12.02
N ASP A 52 10.48 1.82 11.92
CA ASP A 52 11.52 0.86 11.52
C ASP A 52 11.29 0.24 10.13
N ALA A 53 10.37 0.80 9.34
CA ALA A 53 9.98 0.21 8.06
C ALA A 53 11.08 0.37 6.99
N ASP A 54 11.59 -0.75 6.48
CA ASP A 54 12.49 -0.75 5.31
C ASP A 54 11.72 -0.56 4.00
N ILE A 55 10.47 -1.01 3.95
CA ILE A 55 9.63 -0.96 2.75
C ILE A 55 8.26 -0.40 3.11
N LEU A 56 7.88 0.70 2.48
CA LEU A 56 6.59 1.36 2.65
C LEU A 56 5.68 1.03 1.47
N VAL A 57 4.60 0.29 1.73
CA VAL A 57 3.58 -0.04 0.74
C VAL A 57 2.41 0.94 0.87
N TRP A 58 2.22 1.78 -0.14
CA TRP A 58 1.20 2.83 -0.15
C TRP A 58 -0.06 2.30 -0.83
N VAL A 59 -1.10 2.00 -0.03
CA VAL A 59 -2.39 1.45 -0.50
C VAL A 59 -3.56 2.19 0.18
N LEU A 60 -3.73 3.46 -0.14
CA LEU A 60 -4.76 4.32 0.42
C LEU A 60 -5.42 5.13 -0.70
N PRO A 61 -6.66 5.62 -0.51
CA PRO A 61 -7.24 6.59 -1.42
C PRO A 61 -6.31 7.79 -1.62
N HIS A 62 -6.09 8.19 -2.88
CA HIS A 62 -5.06 9.15 -3.28
C HIS A 62 -5.14 10.48 -2.52
N GLN A 63 -6.36 10.93 -2.18
CA GLN A 63 -6.63 12.18 -1.48
C GLN A 63 -6.04 12.24 -0.08
N PHE A 64 -5.74 11.09 0.54
CA PHE A 64 -5.17 11.03 1.87
C PHE A 64 -3.65 11.02 1.89
N VAL A 65 -2.99 10.80 0.75
CA VAL A 65 -1.52 10.68 0.66
C VAL A 65 -0.77 11.86 1.28
N PRO A 66 -1.06 13.13 0.94
CA PRO A 66 -0.29 14.25 1.48
C PRO A 66 -0.40 14.35 3.01
N ARG A 67 -1.61 14.14 3.55
CA ARG A 67 -1.87 14.18 4.99
C ARG A 67 -1.20 13.02 5.72
N THR A 68 -1.19 11.82 5.13
CA THR A 68 -0.53 10.65 5.71
C THR A 68 0.98 10.86 5.79
N VAL A 69 1.62 11.33 4.71
CA VAL A 69 3.06 11.64 4.70
C VAL A 69 3.40 12.66 5.79
N GLN A 70 2.61 13.73 5.91
CA GLN A 70 2.82 14.74 6.96
C GLN A 70 2.69 14.15 8.37
N SER A 71 1.73 13.23 8.57
CA SER A 71 1.43 12.67 9.89
C SER A 71 2.45 11.64 10.35
N MET A 72 3.05 10.88 9.41
CA MET A 72 4.06 9.86 9.71
C MET A 72 5.44 10.42 10.01
N GLY A 73 5.77 11.63 9.51
CA GLY A 73 7.10 12.20 9.63
C GLY A 73 8.09 11.63 8.61
N ALA A 74 9.38 11.68 8.91
CA ALA A 74 10.41 11.16 8.02
C ALA A 74 10.49 9.63 8.13
N PRO A 75 10.50 8.88 7.02
CA PRO A 75 10.72 7.45 7.06
C PRO A 75 12.17 7.14 7.44
N LYS A 76 12.42 5.89 7.82
CA LYS A 76 13.77 5.35 8.06
C LYS A 76 14.69 5.66 6.86
N PRO A 77 15.91 6.19 7.07
CA PRO A 77 16.88 6.38 6.00
C PRO A 77 17.19 5.07 5.28
N GLY A 78 17.22 5.10 3.95
CA GLY A 78 17.43 3.90 3.12
C GLY A 78 16.18 3.04 2.90
N SER A 79 15.03 3.43 3.45
CA SER A 79 13.75 2.80 3.11
C SER A 79 13.36 3.06 1.64
N VAL A 80 12.59 2.14 1.08
CA VAL A 80 12.01 2.26 -0.27
C VAL A 80 10.48 2.28 -0.21
N SER A 81 9.87 2.95 -1.19
CA SER A 81 8.41 3.04 -1.29
C SER A 81 7.89 2.34 -2.54
N VAL A 82 6.71 1.74 -2.43
CA VAL A 82 5.95 1.18 -3.55
C VAL A 82 4.49 1.61 -3.45
N SER A 83 3.95 2.21 -4.50
CA SER A 83 2.56 2.69 -4.57
C SER A 83 1.68 1.70 -5.34
N LEU A 84 0.54 1.32 -4.76
CA LEU A 84 -0.52 0.55 -5.40
C LEU A 84 -1.76 1.43 -5.65
N ILE A 85 -1.60 2.74 -5.56
CA ILE A 85 -2.69 3.72 -5.66
C ILE A 85 -3.00 3.93 -7.15
N LYS A 86 -4.16 3.43 -7.58
CA LYS A 86 -4.66 3.58 -8.94
C LYS A 86 -5.33 4.94 -9.16
N GLY A 87 -5.22 5.43 -10.39
CA GLY A 87 -5.74 6.73 -10.79
C GLY A 87 -4.78 7.88 -10.47
N GLY A 88 -4.72 8.85 -11.37
CA GLY A 88 -3.92 10.05 -11.17
C GLY A 88 -4.53 10.99 -10.13
N LEU A 89 -3.66 11.78 -9.51
CA LEU A 89 -4.04 12.92 -8.68
C LEU A 89 -4.38 14.09 -9.59
N GLU A 90 -5.55 14.68 -9.45
CA GLU A 90 -5.79 16.01 -10.00
C GLU A 90 -4.96 17.02 -9.19
N LEU A 91 -3.94 17.59 -9.83
CA LEU A 91 -3.12 18.64 -9.25
C LEU A 91 -3.82 20.00 -9.41
N GLU A 92 -3.46 20.95 -8.56
CA GLU A 92 -3.90 22.34 -8.70
C GLU A 92 -3.64 22.84 -10.13
N GLY A 93 -4.70 23.34 -10.78
CA GLY A 93 -4.66 23.79 -12.18
C GLY A 93 -5.12 22.75 -13.21
N GLY A 94 -5.80 21.68 -12.80
CA GLY A 94 -6.44 20.71 -13.70
C GLY A 94 -5.44 19.80 -14.44
N LYS A 95 -4.21 19.69 -13.92
CA LYS A 95 -3.19 18.81 -14.49
C LYS A 95 -3.27 17.45 -13.81
N LEU A 96 -3.19 16.38 -14.60
CA LEU A 96 -3.02 15.05 -14.07
C LEU A 96 -1.58 14.90 -13.53
N GLY A 97 -1.47 14.51 -12.26
CA GLY A 97 -0.21 14.16 -11.61
C GLY A 97 -0.21 12.69 -11.21
N LEU A 98 0.96 12.07 -11.24
CA LEU A 98 1.12 10.70 -10.74
C LEU A 98 1.19 10.70 -9.22
N CYS A 99 0.60 9.69 -8.58
CA CYS A 99 0.70 9.53 -7.14
C CYS A 99 2.15 9.26 -6.71
N SER A 100 2.90 8.50 -7.51
CA SER A 100 4.32 8.30 -7.32
C SER A 100 5.12 9.60 -7.37
N ASP A 101 4.79 10.55 -8.25
CA ASP A 101 5.45 11.86 -8.31
C ASP A 101 5.23 12.65 -7.02
N VAL A 102 3.99 12.65 -6.52
CA VAL A 102 3.64 13.31 -5.25
C VAL A 102 4.40 12.67 -4.09
N LEU A 103 4.42 11.33 -4.01
CA LEU A 103 5.19 10.61 -2.99
C LEU A 103 6.69 10.91 -3.09
N ARG A 104 7.30 10.87 -4.28
CA ARG A 104 8.72 11.21 -4.49
C ARG A 104 9.02 12.63 -4.03
N LYS A 105 8.14 13.59 -4.35
CA LYS A 105 8.30 14.98 -3.94
C LYS A 105 8.23 15.15 -2.42
N LEU A 106 7.33 14.43 -1.74
CA LEU A 106 7.12 14.56 -0.30
C LEU A 106 8.17 13.78 0.51
N LEU A 107 8.51 12.55 0.10
CA LEU A 107 9.40 11.64 0.83
C LEU A 107 10.88 11.83 0.49
N LYS A 108 11.19 12.43 -0.67
CA LYS A 108 12.58 12.65 -1.15
C LYS A 108 13.38 11.36 -1.39
N HIS A 109 12.71 10.27 -1.78
CA HIS A 109 13.36 9.03 -2.22
C HIS A 109 12.61 8.38 -3.40
N SER A 110 13.18 7.33 -3.99
CA SER A 110 12.58 6.59 -5.10
C SER A 110 11.27 5.91 -4.68
N VAL A 111 10.30 5.93 -5.59
CA VAL A 111 8.98 5.33 -5.40
C VAL A 111 8.69 4.46 -6.62
N SER A 112 8.59 3.15 -6.37
CA SER A 112 8.09 2.17 -7.34
C SER A 112 6.57 2.17 -7.38
N VAL A 113 5.98 1.56 -8.40
CA VAL A 113 4.53 1.41 -8.53
C VAL A 113 4.19 -0.04 -8.85
N LEU A 114 3.09 -0.55 -8.32
CA LEU A 114 2.59 -1.88 -8.65
C LEU A 114 1.13 -1.79 -9.11
N MET A 115 0.92 -2.05 -10.40
CA MET A 115 -0.37 -1.91 -11.07
C MET A 115 -0.74 -3.19 -11.80
N GLY A 116 -2.03 -3.49 -11.91
CA GLY A 116 -2.49 -4.69 -12.60
C GLY A 116 -4.01 -4.77 -12.69
N ALA A 117 -4.51 -5.76 -13.42
CA ALA A 117 -5.94 -6.08 -13.45
C ALA A 117 -6.30 -6.94 -12.23
N ASN A 118 -6.25 -6.32 -11.05
CA ASN A 118 -6.42 -7.00 -9.76
C ASN A 118 -7.60 -6.41 -8.98
N VAL A 119 -8.65 -7.22 -8.80
CA VAL A 119 -9.76 -6.91 -7.89
C VAL A 119 -9.41 -7.47 -6.51
N ALA A 120 -9.42 -6.62 -5.47
CA ALA A 120 -8.92 -6.97 -4.14
C ALA A 120 -9.56 -8.26 -3.56
N ASN A 121 -10.87 -8.45 -3.75
CA ASN A 121 -11.57 -9.65 -3.28
C ASN A 121 -11.13 -10.91 -4.03
N GLU A 122 -10.88 -10.82 -5.34
CA GLU A 122 -10.43 -11.96 -6.15
C GLU A 122 -9.02 -12.38 -5.74
N VAL A 123 -8.12 -11.41 -5.54
CA VAL A 123 -6.78 -11.65 -5.01
C VAL A 123 -6.84 -12.29 -3.63
N ALA A 124 -7.68 -11.77 -2.75
CA ALA A 124 -7.86 -12.29 -1.40
C ALA A 124 -8.42 -13.72 -1.36
N LEU A 125 -9.18 -14.12 -2.38
CA LEU A 125 -9.71 -15.47 -2.56
C LEU A 125 -8.71 -16.42 -3.25
N GLY A 126 -7.49 -15.96 -3.56
CA GLY A 126 -6.47 -16.76 -4.23
C GLY A 126 -6.76 -17.01 -5.70
N GLN A 127 -7.59 -16.17 -6.35
CA GLN A 127 -7.75 -16.25 -7.80
C GLN A 127 -6.48 -15.73 -8.48
N PHE A 128 -6.07 -16.42 -9.54
CA PHE A 128 -4.87 -16.06 -10.28
C PHE A 128 -5.01 -14.69 -10.92
N CYS A 129 -4.04 -13.81 -10.69
CA CYS A 129 -3.87 -12.59 -11.46
C CYS A 129 -2.40 -12.16 -11.56
N GLU A 130 -2.17 -11.10 -12.35
CA GLU A 130 -0.84 -10.56 -12.61
C GLU A 130 -0.78 -9.07 -12.30
N ALA A 131 0.41 -8.60 -11.93
CA ALA A 131 0.72 -7.19 -11.77
C ALA A 131 2.09 -6.85 -12.36
N THR A 132 2.23 -5.58 -12.73
CA THR A 132 3.46 -4.99 -13.24
C THR A 132 4.04 -4.07 -12.18
N LEU A 133 5.31 -4.29 -11.84
CA LEU A 133 6.11 -3.42 -10.98
C LEU A 133 6.87 -2.42 -11.87
N GLY A 134 6.45 -1.17 -11.89
CA GLY A 134 7.24 -0.07 -12.47
C GLY A 134 8.27 0.40 -11.44
N THR A 135 9.56 0.30 -11.75
CA THR A 135 10.62 0.67 -10.81
C THR A 135 11.92 1.11 -11.49
N ASP A 136 12.59 2.09 -10.89
CA ASP A 136 13.94 2.54 -11.22
C ASP A 136 14.96 2.17 -10.13
N ALA A 137 14.54 1.34 -9.17
CA ALA A 137 15.37 0.89 -8.05
C ALA A 137 16.57 0.05 -8.51
N THR A 138 17.55 -0.12 -7.62
CA THR A 138 18.67 -1.01 -7.89
C THR A 138 18.19 -2.44 -8.14
N PRO A 139 18.93 -3.28 -8.88
CA PRO A 139 18.55 -4.68 -9.10
C PRO A 139 18.25 -5.44 -7.80
N GLN A 140 18.99 -5.15 -6.73
CA GLN A 140 18.80 -5.75 -5.41
C GLN A 140 17.47 -5.34 -4.77
N GLU A 141 17.11 -4.07 -4.82
CA GLU A 141 15.83 -3.56 -4.32
C GLU A 141 14.66 -4.07 -5.16
N GLN A 142 14.81 -4.09 -6.49
CA GLN A 142 13.80 -4.64 -7.39
C GLN A 142 13.53 -6.12 -7.06
N ASP A 143 14.57 -6.93 -6.89
CA ASP A 143 14.42 -8.35 -6.52
C ASP A 143 13.73 -8.52 -5.16
N ALA A 144 14.03 -7.65 -4.20
CA ALA A 144 13.35 -7.64 -2.90
C ALA A 144 11.87 -7.30 -3.04
N LEU A 145 11.53 -6.27 -3.82
CA LEU A 145 10.14 -5.88 -4.10
C LEU A 145 9.37 -7.00 -4.81
N ILE A 146 9.93 -7.62 -5.84
CA ILE A 146 9.29 -8.75 -6.53
C ILE A 146 9.01 -9.89 -5.54
N LYS A 147 9.99 -10.27 -4.71
CA LYS A 147 9.83 -11.37 -3.73
C LYS A 147 8.74 -11.11 -2.68
N ILE A 148 8.42 -9.85 -2.40
CA ILE A 148 7.39 -9.49 -1.41
C ILE A 148 5.98 -9.66 -1.98
N PHE A 149 5.80 -9.40 -3.29
CA PHE A 149 4.49 -9.42 -3.91
C PHE A 149 4.21 -10.68 -4.74
N ASP A 150 5.24 -11.31 -5.34
CA ASP A 150 5.07 -12.50 -6.20
C ASP A 150 4.74 -13.74 -5.36
N CYS A 151 3.63 -14.39 -5.70
CA CYS A 151 3.24 -15.68 -5.16
C CYS A 151 2.51 -16.51 -6.24
N ASP A 152 2.17 -17.76 -5.93
CA ASP A 152 1.59 -18.70 -6.91
C ASP A 152 0.33 -18.17 -7.62
N THR A 153 -0.48 -17.38 -6.91
CA THR A 153 -1.73 -16.81 -7.41
C THR A 153 -1.63 -15.32 -7.76
N PHE A 154 -0.46 -14.70 -7.57
CA PHE A 154 -0.24 -13.29 -7.86
C PHE A 154 1.15 -13.10 -8.48
N ARG A 155 1.25 -13.05 -9.81
CA ARG A 155 2.54 -12.97 -10.50
C ARG A 155 2.96 -11.52 -10.74
N VAL A 156 4.23 -11.20 -10.46
CA VAL A 156 4.77 -9.85 -10.61
C VAL A 156 5.91 -9.81 -11.63
N ARG A 157 5.81 -8.88 -12.58
CA ARG A 157 6.86 -8.59 -13.57
C ARG A 157 7.35 -7.16 -13.44
N ALA A 158 8.66 -6.95 -13.40
CA ALA A 158 9.22 -5.61 -13.31
C ALA A 158 9.52 -5.00 -14.69
N VAL A 159 9.29 -3.69 -14.81
CA VAL A 159 9.67 -2.85 -15.94
C VAL A 159 10.21 -1.53 -15.43
N LYS A 160 10.97 -0.81 -16.27
CA LYS A 160 11.55 0.49 -15.91
C LYS A 160 10.60 1.68 -16.08
N ASP A 161 9.48 1.48 -16.80
CA ASP A 161 8.53 2.54 -17.12
C ASP A 161 7.52 2.75 -15.98
N ILE A 162 7.93 3.50 -14.95
CA ILE A 162 7.05 3.82 -13.82
C ILE A 162 5.80 4.59 -14.27
N ALA A 163 5.98 5.60 -15.13
CA ALA A 163 4.90 6.48 -15.54
C ALA A 163 3.85 5.74 -16.39
N GLY A 164 4.30 4.92 -17.35
CA GLY A 164 3.39 4.11 -18.17
C GLY A 164 2.61 3.10 -17.33
N VAL A 165 3.28 2.41 -16.39
CA VAL A 165 2.61 1.45 -15.49
C VAL A 165 1.55 2.13 -14.63
N GLU A 166 1.86 3.28 -14.03
CA GLU A 166 0.92 4.00 -13.16
C GLU A 166 -0.23 4.64 -13.93
N LEU A 167 0.01 5.17 -15.14
CA LEU A 167 -1.06 5.78 -15.96
C LEU A 167 -2.06 4.75 -16.47
N CYS A 168 -1.62 3.52 -16.72
CA CYS A 168 -2.49 2.43 -17.20
C CYS A 168 -3.21 1.67 -16.07
N GLY A 169 -2.78 1.84 -14.82
CA GLY A 169 -3.30 1.14 -13.64
C GLY A 169 -4.55 1.74 -13.03
#